data_AF-A0A3L7NAM0-F1
#
_entry.id   AF-A0A3L7NAM0-F1
#
_cell.length_a   1.000
_cell.length_b   1.000
_cell.length_c   1.000
_cell.angle_alpha   90.00
_cell.angle_beta   90.00
_cell.angle_gamma   90.00
#
_symmetry.space_group_name_H-M   'P 1'
#
loop_
_entity.id
_entity.type
_entity.pdbx_description
1 polymer ?
#
loop_
_entity_poly.entity_id
_entity_poly.type
_entity_poly.pdbx_seq_one_letter_code
_entity_poly.pdbx_strand_id
1 'polypeptide(L)'
;MSTTAGGRFAADQGFLARRLHAWRVWWTMLVICLEERLVYRGDFILGTLMRFLPIVTQVFLWTAVFGATSSGSIAGYSRNDIVAYYLLTMVSRAFSSMPGLAGGIARGIRDGSVKKYLVQPVDYVSYLLAARIAHKLVYYAVAILPFAGVFLFCREYFPPIPDWSTIGVFVISLLLSFLLGFFMEATLGMLGFWFLEVSSIVFAYMLVQYMLSGHMFPLDMLADIPTGIPGLSVAGLVRFLPFEYTAYFPAAVWLGKVQGAELVRSLLVETAWVVVMAVACRIAWWRGTRRYSAFGG
;
A
#
# COMPACT_ATOMS: atom_id res chain seq x y z
N MET A 1 -13.89 45.42 -30.08
CA MET A 1 -13.63 43.99 -29.80
C MET A 1 -12.12 43.73 -29.84
N SER A 2 -11.38 43.87 -28.73
CA SER A 2 -9.96 43.40 -28.69
C SER A 2 -9.39 43.14 -27.29
N THR A 3 -10.18 43.23 -26.22
CA THR A 3 -9.68 43.16 -24.83
C THR A 3 -9.71 41.76 -24.20
N THR A 4 -10.17 40.72 -24.89
CA THR A 4 -10.34 39.36 -24.31
C THR A 4 -9.14 38.43 -24.47
N ALA A 5 -8.21 38.70 -25.39
CA ALA A 5 -7.05 37.82 -25.65
C ALA A 5 -5.90 38.01 -24.65
N GLY A 6 -5.60 39.24 -24.24
CA GLY A 6 -4.50 39.55 -23.30
C GLY A 6 -4.73 39.06 -21.87
N GLY A 7 -5.99 39.07 -21.40
CA GLY A 7 -6.34 38.58 -20.06
C GLY A 7 -6.23 37.06 -19.89
N ARG A 8 -6.49 36.28 -20.95
CA ARG A 8 -6.35 34.81 -20.92
C ARG A 8 -4.88 34.38 -20.89
N PHE A 9 -4.02 35.05 -21.65
CA PHE A 9 -2.58 34.75 -21.68
C PHE A 9 -1.88 35.03 -20.33
N ALA A 10 -2.22 36.14 -19.66
CA ALA A 10 -1.68 36.46 -18.34
C ALA A 10 -2.18 35.51 -17.23
N ALA A 11 -3.45 35.08 -17.31
CA ALA A 11 -4.02 34.10 -16.39
C ALA A 11 -3.36 32.71 -16.51
N ASP A 12 -3.07 32.26 -17.74
CA ASP A 12 -2.35 31.01 -18.01
C ASP A 12 -0.89 31.04 -17.53
N GLN A 13 -0.18 32.17 -17.72
CA GLN A 13 1.18 32.33 -17.19
C GLN A 13 1.22 32.27 -15.66
N GLY A 14 0.25 32.89 -14.98
CA GLY A 14 0.12 32.81 -13.52
C GLY A 14 -0.30 31.43 -13.00
N PHE A 15 -1.04 30.64 -13.78
CA PHE A 15 -1.39 29.25 -13.44
C PHE A 15 -0.18 28.32 -13.56
N LEU A 16 0.55 28.39 -14.67
CA LEU A 16 1.75 27.59 -14.91
C LEU A 16 2.85 27.91 -13.90
N ALA A 17 3.10 29.19 -13.60
CA ALA A 17 4.08 29.59 -12.59
C ALA A 17 3.75 29.04 -11.20
N ARG A 18 2.47 29.05 -10.79
CA ARG A 18 2.02 28.45 -9.52
C ARG A 18 2.19 26.94 -9.50
N ARG A 19 1.89 26.23 -10.59
CA ARG A 19 2.10 24.78 -10.71
C ARG A 19 3.59 24.42 -10.66
N LEU A 20 4.44 25.17 -11.36
CA LEU A 20 5.89 24.97 -11.34
C LEU A 20 6.47 25.23 -9.95
N HIS A 21 5.99 26.25 -9.25
CA HIS A 21 6.39 26.51 -7.87
C HIS A 21 5.97 25.36 -6.94
N ALA A 22 4.70 24.92 -6.99
CA ALA A 22 4.22 23.80 -6.18
C ALA A 22 4.99 22.50 -6.46
N TRP A 23 5.33 22.24 -7.73
CA TRP A 23 6.17 21.11 -8.13
C TRP A 23 7.57 21.20 -7.54
N ARG A 24 8.22 22.37 -7.64
CA ARG A 24 9.56 22.59 -7.04
C ARG A 24 9.53 22.36 -5.54
N VAL A 25 8.52 22.89 -4.85
CA VAL A 25 8.34 22.72 -3.41
C VAL A 25 8.18 21.23 -3.05
N TRP A 26 7.33 20.50 -3.79
CA TRP A 26 7.14 19.06 -3.56
C TRP A 26 8.40 18.24 -3.84
N TRP A 27 9.13 18.59 -4.91
CA TRP A 27 10.41 17.97 -5.24
C TRP A 27 11.45 18.20 -4.13
N THR A 28 11.56 19.42 -3.62
CA THR A 28 12.47 19.74 -2.50
C THR A 28 12.12 18.92 -1.25
N MET A 29 10.83 18.75 -0.93
CA MET A 29 10.40 17.88 0.17
C MET A 29 10.84 16.43 -0.04
N LEU A 30 10.65 15.91 -1.25
CA LEU A 30 11.04 14.55 -1.59
C LEU A 30 12.55 14.35 -1.42
N VAL A 31 13.36 15.30 -1.91
CA VAL A 31 14.83 15.25 -1.79
C VAL A 31 15.27 15.26 -0.32
N ILE A 32 14.72 16.17 0.49
CA ILE A 32 15.02 16.23 1.93
C ILE A 32 14.67 14.89 2.60
N CYS A 33 13.49 14.34 2.33
CA CYS A 33 13.09 13.05 2.89
C CYS A 33 13.97 11.89 2.39
N LEU A 34 14.50 11.94 1.16
CA LEU A 34 15.45 10.94 0.66
C LEU A 34 16.76 10.97 1.44
N GLU A 35 17.31 12.17 1.65
CA GLU A 35 18.55 12.37 2.43
C GLU A 35 18.39 11.84 3.86
N GLU A 36 17.29 12.18 4.54
CA GLU A 36 16.98 11.67 5.88
C GLU A 36 16.91 10.14 5.92
N ARG A 37 16.31 9.50 4.90
CA ARG A 37 16.15 8.04 4.87
C ARG A 37 17.46 7.31 4.56
N LEU A 38 18.35 7.91 3.78
CA LEU A 38 19.66 7.34 3.44
C LEU A 38 20.59 7.21 4.66
N VAL A 39 20.39 8.04 5.69
CA VAL A 39 21.14 7.95 6.96
C VAL A 39 20.88 6.60 7.65
N TYR A 40 19.64 6.10 7.60
CA TYR A 40 19.21 4.86 8.27
C TYR A 40 19.21 3.64 7.33
N ARG A 41 20.03 3.66 6.27
CA ARG A 41 20.04 2.60 5.25
C ARG A 41 20.35 1.19 5.79
N GLY A 42 21.13 1.09 6.86
CA GLY A 42 21.45 -0.19 7.51
C GLY A 42 20.22 -0.91 8.05
N ASP A 43 19.26 -0.15 8.61
CA ASP A 43 18.01 -0.68 9.16
C ASP A 43 17.16 -1.33 8.05
N PHE A 44 17.24 -0.82 6.82
CA PHE A 44 16.51 -1.41 5.68
C PHE A 44 17.09 -2.77 5.26
N ILE A 45 18.41 -2.95 5.30
CA ILE A 45 19.04 -4.24 4.97
C ILE A 45 18.62 -5.28 6.00
N LEU A 46 18.85 -4.99 7.29
CA LEU A 46 18.51 -5.90 8.38
C LEU A 46 17.01 -6.18 8.42
N GLY A 47 16.17 -5.14 8.32
CA GLY A 47 14.73 -5.26 8.30
C GLY A 47 14.21 -6.08 7.11
N THR A 48 14.89 -6.07 5.96
CA THR A 48 14.53 -6.90 4.81
C THR A 48 14.88 -8.36 5.05
N LEU A 49 16.07 -8.67 5.58
CA LEU A 49 16.44 -10.05 5.91
C LEU A 49 15.49 -10.64 6.95
N MET A 50 15.16 -9.88 8.00
CA MET A 50 14.19 -10.30 9.02
C MET A 50 12.78 -10.50 8.44
N ARG A 51 12.38 -9.71 7.43
CA ARG A 51 11.09 -9.86 6.74
C ARG A 51 10.97 -11.18 5.99
N PHE A 52 12.08 -11.74 5.51
CA PHE A 52 12.08 -13.03 4.82
C PHE A 52 12.12 -14.22 5.76
N LEU A 53 12.54 -14.07 7.01
CA LEU A 53 12.64 -15.20 7.95
C LEU A 53 11.33 -16.04 8.05
N PRO A 54 10.12 -15.45 8.08
CA PRO A 54 8.87 -16.22 8.09
C PRO A 54 8.68 -17.12 6.86
N ILE A 55 9.36 -16.88 5.73
CA ILE A 55 9.23 -17.72 4.53
C ILE A 55 9.73 -19.14 4.79
N VAL A 56 10.74 -19.29 5.64
CA VAL A 56 11.28 -20.61 6.01
C VAL A 56 10.18 -21.43 6.70
N THR A 57 9.46 -20.81 7.63
CA THR A 57 8.31 -21.42 8.29
C THR A 57 7.22 -21.78 7.28
N GLN A 58 6.92 -20.89 6.32
CA GLN A 58 5.92 -21.19 5.28
C GLN A 58 6.34 -22.38 4.40
N VAL A 59 7.60 -22.46 3.98
CA VAL A 59 8.10 -23.58 3.18
C VAL A 59 7.96 -24.90 3.94
N PHE A 60 8.37 -24.96 5.21
CA PHE A 60 8.23 -26.18 6.01
C PHE A 60 6.77 -26.54 6.28
N LEU A 61 5.95 -25.56 6.67
CA LEU A 61 4.52 -25.75 6.93
C LEU A 61 3.83 -26.32 5.70
N TRP A 62 3.96 -25.66 4.55
CA TRP A 62 3.27 -26.10 3.34
C TRP A 62 3.85 -27.39 2.77
N THR A 63 5.14 -27.65 2.92
CA THR A 63 5.69 -28.98 2.60
C THR A 63 5.06 -30.08 3.43
N ALA A 64 4.86 -29.86 4.73
CA ALA A 64 4.19 -30.83 5.60
C ALA A 64 2.70 -30.99 5.24
N VAL A 65 1.98 -29.88 5.00
CA VAL A 65 0.56 -29.90 4.62
C VAL A 65 0.34 -30.66 3.30
N PHE A 66 1.13 -30.37 2.27
CA PHE A 66 1.03 -31.09 0.99
C PHE A 66 1.52 -32.54 1.10
N GLY A 67 2.46 -32.85 2.00
CA GLY A 67 2.87 -34.23 2.28
C GLY A 67 1.82 -35.07 3.00
N ALA A 68 0.94 -34.43 3.78
CA ALA A 68 -0.17 -35.08 4.48
C ALA A 68 -1.44 -35.21 3.63
N THR A 69 -1.50 -34.51 2.49
CA THR A 69 -2.69 -34.46 1.63
C THR A 69 -2.51 -35.41 0.44
N SER A 70 -3.57 -36.15 0.07
CA SER A 70 -3.55 -37.03 -1.11
C SER A 70 -3.74 -36.29 -2.44
N SER A 71 -4.27 -35.06 -2.41
CA SER A 71 -4.41 -34.19 -3.57
C SER A 71 -3.13 -33.37 -3.81
N GLY A 72 -2.67 -33.33 -5.06
CA GLY A 72 -1.51 -32.53 -5.48
C GLY A 72 -1.73 -31.00 -5.50
N SER A 73 -2.95 -30.53 -5.22
CA SER A 73 -3.31 -29.11 -5.19
C SER A 73 -4.31 -28.78 -4.09
N ILE A 74 -4.20 -27.60 -3.47
CA ILE A 74 -5.15 -27.07 -2.50
C ILE A 74 -5.66 -25.72 -3.03
N ALA A 75 -6.98 -25.56 -3.20
CA ALA A 75 -7.59 -24.37 -3.79
C ALA A 75 -6.96 -23.92 -5.13
N GLY A 76 -6.51 -24.88 -5.95
CA GLY A 76 -5.84 -24.60 -7.22
C GLY A 76 -4.36 -24.18 -7.09
N TYR A 77 -3.75 -24.30 -5.92
CA TYR A 77 -2.33 -24.06 -5.69
C TYR A 77 -1.55 -25.36 -5.54
N SER A 78 -0.43 -25.46 -6.25
CA SER A 78 0.63 -26.44 -5.93
C SER A 78 1.44 -25.98 -4.70
N ARG A 79 2.23 -26.88 -4.11
CA ARG A 79 3.19 -26.50 -3.05
C ARG A 79 4.10 -25.34 -3.49
N ASN A 80 4.59 -25.39 -4.73
CA ASN A 80 5.48 -24.38 -5.26
C ASN A 80 4.73 -23.05 -5.48
N ASP A 81 3.49 -23.10 -5.97
CA ASP A 81 2.64 -21.92 -6.14
C ASP A 81 2.44 -21.20 -4.80
N ILE A 82 2.21 -21.93 -3.71
CA ILE A 82 2.00 -21.32 -2.39
C ILE A 82 3.27 -20.63 -1.88
N VAL A 83 4.44 -21.25 -2.04
CA VAL A 83 5.71 -20.62 -1.66
C VAL A 83 5.96 -19.35 -2.48
N ALA A 84 5.76 -19.42 -3.80
CA ALA A 84 5.85 -18.26 -4.70
C ALA A 84 4.84 -17.16 -4.31
N TYR A 85 3.61 -17.55 -3.96
CA TYR A 85 2.58 -16.64 -3.46
C TYR A 85 3.03 -15.88 -2.21
N TYR A 86 3.61 -16.54 -1.20
CA TYR A 86 4.09 -15.85 0.00
C TYR A 86 5.23 -14.88 -0.30
N LEU A 87 6.15 -15.23 -1.20
CA LEU A 87 7.21 -14.32 -1.64
C LEU A 87 6.64 -13.08 -2.36
N LEU A 88 5.65 -13.27 -3.24
CA LEU A 88 5.01 -12.17 -3.98
C LEU A 88 4.13 -11.29 -3.09
N THR A 89 3.39 -11.88 -2.15
CA THR A 89 2.61 -11.11 -1.16
C THR A 89 3.53 -10.33 -0.23
N MET A 90 4.73 -10.82 0.11
CA MET A 90 5.72 -10.04 0.84
C MET A 90 6.18 -8.80 0.07
N VAL A 91 6.45 -8.93 -1.24
CA VAL A 91 6.75 -7.78 -2.11
C VAL A 91 5.58 -6.80 -2.11
N SER A 92 4.36 -7.30 -2.33
CA SER A 92 3.14 -6.48 -2.37
C SER A 92 2.91 -5.73 -1.07
N ARG A 93 3.12 -6.38 0.09
CA ARG A 93 3.07 -5.75 1.41
C ARG A 93 4.20 -4.76 1.63
N ALA A 94 5.39 -5.02 1.10
CA ALA A 94 6.49 -4.08 1.16
C ALA A 94 6.17 -2.79 0.38
N PHE A 95 5.27 -2.83 -0.62
CA PHE A 95 4.68 -1.62 -1.22
C PHE A 95 3.59 -1.00 -0.33
N SER A 96 2.56 -1.75 0.05
CA SER A 96 1.34 -1.21 0.67
C SER A 96 1.47 -0.84 2.16
N SER A 97 2.34 -1.49 2.92
CA SER A 97 2.45 -1.26 4.37
C SER A 97 3.13 0.08 4.68
N MET A 98 2.58 0.86 5.63
CA MET A 98 3.12 2.17 6.03
C MET A 98 3.47 2.24 7.53
N PRO A 99 4.40 1.41 8.05
CA PRO A 99 4.66 1.32 9.48
C PRO A 99 4.85 2.70 10.13
N GLY A 100 4.12 2.91 11.22
CA GLY A 100 4.13 4.13 12.01
C GLY A 100 3.48 5.35 11.36
N LEU A 101 2.84 5.25 10.19
CA LEU A 101 2.19 6.40 9.55
C LEU A 101 0.99 6.85 10.36
N ALA A 102 0.03 5.97 10.60
CA ALA A 102 -1.17 6.30 11.35
C ALA A 102 -0.84 6.84 12.75
N GLY A 103 0.01 6.12 13.49
CA GLY A 103 0.47 6.54 14.82
C GLY A 103 1.31 7.81 14.82
N GLY A 104 2.12 8.05 13.77
CA GLY A 104 2.89 9.27 13.61
C GLY A 104 2.01 10.50 13.41
N ILE A 105 1.00 10.39 12.52
CA ILE A 105 0.01 11.46 12.28
C ILE A 105 -0.77 11.75 13.58
N ALA A 106 -1.30 10.72 14.23
CA ALA A 106 -2.09 10.91 15.44
C ALA A 106 -1.30 11.53 16.59
N ARG A 107 -0.03 11.12 16.77
CA ARG A 107 0.88 11.78 17.72
C ARG A 107 1.10 13.25 17.35
N GLY A 108 1.34 13.54 16.07
CA GLY A 108 1.55 14.90 15.58
C GLY A 108 0.34 15.83 15.75
N ILE A 109 -0.87 15.27 15.69
CA ILE A 109 -2.11 16.01 16.00
C ILE A 109 -2.19 16.29 17.51
N ARG A 110 -1.91 15.27 18.33
CA ARG A 110 -1.99 15.33 19.79
C ARG A 110 -0.97 16.29 20.41
N ASP A 111 0.27 16.28 19.93
CA ASP A 111 1.35 17.15 20.42
C ASP A 111 1.39 18.54 19.75
N GLY A 112 0.58 18.74 18.70
CA GLY A 112 0.48 20.01 17.99
C GLY A 112 1.60 20.30 17.01
N SER A 113 2.53 19.37 16.77
CA SER A 113 3.54 19.50 15.71
C SER A 113 2.92 19.59 14.31
N VAL A 114 1.66 19.18 14.14
CA VAL A 114 0.90 19.37 12.90
C VAL A 114 0.65 20.84 12.56
N LYS A 115 0.65 21.75 13.55
CA LYS A 115 0.37 23.19 13.36
C LYS A 115 1.27 23.84 12.32
N LYS A 116 2.55 23.44 12.22
CA LYS A 116 3.48 24.01 11.25
C LYS A 116 2.99 23.86 9.80
N TYR A 117 2.29 22.77 9.49
CA TYR A 117 1.70 22.52 8.17
C TYR A 117 0.38 23.28 7.93
N LEU A 118 -0.20 23.90 8.96
CA LEU A 118 -1.38 24.76 8.82
C LEU A 118 -1.00 26.20 8.51
N VAL A 119 0.21 26.62 8.89
CA VAL A 119 0.71 27.98 8.69
C VAL A 119 1.61 28.09 7.44
N GLN A 120 2.33 27.01 7.12
CA GLN A 120 3.17 26.96 5.92
C GLN A 120 2.35 26.64 4.67
N PRO A 121 2.75 27.13 3.47
CA PRO A 121 2.09 26.82 2.20
C PRO A 121 2.45 25.40 1.71
N VAL A 122 2.33 24.41 2.60
CA VAL A 122 2.69 23.00 2.39
C VAL A 122 1.48 22.14 2.68
N ASP A 123 1.01 21.43 1.66
CA ASP A 123 -0.06 20.45 1.85
C ASP A 123 0.45 19.25 2.66
N TYR A 124 -0.11 19.04 3.86
CA TYR A 124 0.34 18.02 4.78
C TYR A 124 0.25 16.60 4.20
N VAL A 125 -0.86 16.26 3.51
CA VAL A 125 -1.05 14.94 2.91
C VAL A 125 -0.02 14.72 1.78
N SER A 126 0.24 15.72 0.95
CA SER A 126 1.29 15.64 -0.09
C SER A 126 2.69 15.53 0.51
N TYR A 127 2.97 16.21 1.62
CA TYR A 127 4.24 16.04 2.35
C TYR A 127 4.39 14.60 2.88
N LEU A 128 3.36 14.06 3.53
CA LEU A 128 3.36 12.67 4.02
C LEU A 128 3.57 11.68 2.87
N LEU A 129 2.94 11.94 1.71
CA LEU A 129 3.10 11.11 0.52
C LEU A 129 4.55 11.17 0.00
N ALA A 130 5.14 12.37 -0.12
CA ALA A 130 6.55 12.54 -0.50
C ALA A 130 7.48 11.78 0.46
N ALA A 131 7.26 11.89 1.77
CA ALA A 131 8.04 11.18 2.77
C ALA A 131 7.93 9.65 2.63
N ARG A 132 6.75 9.13 2.26
CA ARG A 132 6.56 7.69 2.02
C ARG A 132 7.14 7.22 0.70
N ILE A 133 7.05 8.03 -0.35
CA ILE A 133 7.75 7.76 -1.62
C ILE A 133 9.26 7.70 -1.38
N ALA A 134 9.84 8.70 -0.71
CA ALA A 134 11.25 8.70 -0.35
C ALA A 134 11.65 7.45 0.43
N HIS A 135 10.85 7.08 1.45
CA HIS A 135 11.09 5.85 2.20
C HIS A 135 11.08 4.60 1.30
N LYS A 136 10.11 4.43 0.39
CA LYS A 136 10.05 3.26 -0.49
C LYS A 136 11.19 3.24 -1.51
N LEU A 137 11.56 4.39 -2.06
CA LEU A 137 12.68 4.50 -3.00
C LEU A 137 13.99 4.09 -2.34
N VAL A 138 14.31 4.62 -1.16
CA VAL A 138 15.53 4.24 -0.42
C VAL A 138 15.44 2.78 0.02
N TYR A 139 14.29 2.35 0.53
CA TYR A 139 14.07 0.96 0.93
C TYR A 139 14.39 0.00 -0.22
N TYR A 140 13.79 0.18 -1.40
CA TYR A 140 14.02 -0.73 -2.53
C TYR A 140 15.40 -0.57 -3.16
N ALA A 141 15.98 0.63 -3.19
CA ALA A 141 17.35 0.82 -3.68
C ALA A 141 18.37 0.03 -2.84
N VAL A 142 18.16 -0.04 -1.53
CA VAL A 142 19.04 -0.76 -0.61
C VAL A 142 18.67 -2.25 -0.52
N ALA A 143 17.37 -2.55 -0.50
CA ALA A 143 16.85 -3.90 -0.35
C ALA A 143 16.93 -4.74 -1.65
N ILE A 144 17.28 -4.14 -2.79
CA ILE A 144 17.38 -4.87 -4.07
C ILE A 144 18.29 -6.09 -3.97
N LEU A 145 19.43 -6.00 -3.25
CA LEU A 145 20.36 -7.10 -3.06
C LEU A 145 19.76 -8.26 -2.25
N PRO A 146 19.22 -8.05 -1.02
CA PRO A 146 18.58 -9.14 -0.29
C PRO A 146 17.33 -9.69 -1.00
N PHE A 147 16.53 -8.85 -1.67
CA PHE A 147 15.42 -9.34 -2.51
C PHE A 147 15.93 -10.24 -3.63
N ALA A 148 16.93 -9.80 -4.41
CA ALA A 148 17.51 -10.58 -5.48
C ALA A 148 18.10 -11.90 -4.97
N GLY A 149 18.83 -11.88 -3.85
CA GLY A 149 19.38 -13.08 -3.22
C GLY A 149 18.32 -14.12 -2.87
N VAL A 150 17.23 -13.70 -2.21
CA VAL A 150 16.12 -14.59 -1.85
C VAL A 150 15.38 -15.10 -3.08
N PHE A 151 15.06 -14.24 -4.05
CA PHE A 151 14.33 -14.65 -5.26
C PHE A 151 15.16 -15.58 -6.15
N LEU A 152 16.48 -15.37 -6.24
CA LEU A 152 17.39 -16.29 -6.96
C LEU A 152 17.48 -17.64 -6.25
N PHE A 153 17.58 -17.65 -4.92
CA PHE A 153 17.59 -18.88 -4.12
C PHE A 153 16.26 -19.66 -4.25
N CYS A 154 15.13 -18.95 -4.25
CA CYS A 154 13.79 -19.52 -4.34
C CYS A 154 13.26 -19.66 -5.77
N ARG A 155 14.09 -19.47 -6.81
CA ARG A 155 13.65 -19.41 -8.22
C ARG A 155 12.88 -20.65 -8.69
N GLU A 156 13.20 -21.82 -8.12
CA GLU A 156 12.58 -23.11 -8.50
C GLU A 156 11.12 -23.23 -8.07
N TYR A 157 10.67 -22.39 -7.12
CA TYR A 157 9.27 -22.34 -6.71
C TYR A 157 8.40 -21.54 -7.69
N PHE A 158 8.99 -20.69 -8.52
CA PHE A 158 8.23 -19.82 -9.40
C PHE A 158 7.85 -20.52 -10.72
N PRO A 159 6.64 -20.27 -11.24
CA PRO A 159 6.32 -20.62 -12.62
C PRO A 159 7.19 -19.79 -13.59
N PRO A 160 7.19 -20.14 -14.90
CA PRO A 160 7.82 -19.31 -15.92
C PRO A 160 7.42 -17.84 -15.79
N ILE A 161 8.36 -16.95 -16.12
CA ILE A 161 8.13 -15.51 -16.04
C ILE A 161 6.90 -15.14 -16.90
N PRO A 162 5.93 -14.37 -16.36
CA PRO A 162 4.77 -13.95 -17.12
C PRO A 162 5.13 -13.11 -18.35
N ASP A 163 4.17 -12.96 -19.27
CA ASP A 163 4.32 -12.07 -20.41
C ASP A 163 4.41 -10.59 -19.97
N TRP A 164 4.90 -9.73 -20.86
CA TRP A 164 5.11 -8.31 -20.59
C TRP A 164 3.84 -7.55 -20.18
N SER A 165 2.67 -7.97 -20.66
CA SER A 165 1.41 -7.31 -20.28
C SER A 165 1.05 -7.63 -18.83
N THR A 166 1.20 -8.89 -18.41
CA THR A 166 1.00 -9.32 -17.02
C THR A 166 1.99 -8.64 -16.08
N ILE A 167 3.27 -8.51 -16.47
CA ILE A 167 4.27 -7.76 -15.69
C ILE A 167 3.87 -6.28 -15.56
N GLY A 168 3.39 -5.66 -16.63
CA GLY A 168 2.89 -4.29 -16.60
C GLY A 168 1.73 -4.11 -15.63
N VAL A 169 0.74 -4.99 -15.67
CA VAL A 169 -0.41 -4.96 -14.75
C VAL A 169 0.02 -5.23 -13.30
N PHE A 170 0.95 -6.16 -13.08
CA PHE A 170 1.55 -6.40 -11.77
C PHE A 170 2.18 -5.12 -11.21
N VAL A 171 3.02 -4.42 -11.99
CA VAL A 171 3.64 -3.16 -11.55
C VAL A 171 2.59 -2.08 -11.26
N ILE A 172 1.57 -1.94 -12.12
CA ILE A 172 0.48 -0.98 -11.89
C ILE A 172 -0.25 -1.31 -10.58
N SER A 173 -0.59 -2.59 -10.36
CA SER A 173 -1.25 -3.02 -9.12
C SER A 173 -0.39 -2.71 -7.90
N LEU A 174 0.94 -2.95 -7.92
CA LEU A 174 1.82 -2.58 -6.80
C LEU A 174 1.82 -1.07 -6.49
N LEU A 175 1.79 -0.23 -7.53
CA LEU A 175 1.72 1.22 -7.36
C LEU A 175 0.38 1.66 -6.77
N LEU A 176 -0.72 1.04 -7.22
CA LEU A 176 -2.05 1.28 -6.65
C LEU A 176 -2.13 0.75 -5.20
N SER A 177 -1.58 -0.42 -4.90
CA SER A 177 -1.47 -0.98 -3.55
C SER A 177 -0.70 -0.06 -2.61
N PHE A 178 0.38 0.58 -3.09
CA PHE A 178 1.12 1.61 -2.36
C PHE A 178 0.23 2.81 -2.03
N LEU A 179 -0.47 3.37 -3.02
CA LEU A 179 -1.36 4.52 -2.82
C LEU A 179 -2.53 4.16 -1.89
N LEU A 180 -3.13 2.99 -2.08
CA LEU A 180 -4.23 2.50 -1.26
C LEU A 180 -3.80 2.38 0.20
N GLY A 181 -2.69 1.68 0.45
CA GLY A 181 -2.13 1.53 1.80
C GLY A 181 -1.76 2.87 2.43
N PHE A 182 -1.19 3.79 1.66
CA PHE A 182 -0.92 5.16 2.10
C PHE A 182 -2.18 5.88 2.55
N PHE A 183 -3.20 5.96 1.71
CA PHE A 183 -4.42 6.69 2.04
C PHE A 183 -5.23 6.02 3.14
N MET A 184 -5.21 4.68 3.24
CA MET A 184 -5.83 3.96 4.35
C MET A 184 -5.17 4.30 5.69
N GLU A 185 -3.85 4.15 5.80
CA GLU A 185 -3.15 4.47 7.05
C GLU A 185 -3.14 5.97 7.36
N ALA A 186 -3.06 6.84 6.36
CA ALA A 186 -3.17 8.27 6.57
C ALA A 186 -4.54 8.66 7.13
N THR A 187 -5.62 8.15 6.54
CA THR A 187 -7.00 8.38 7.03
C THR A 187 -7.16 7.89 8.47
N LEU A 188 -6.61 6.71 8.78
CA LEU A 188 -6.62 6.13 10.11
C LEU A 188 -5.89 7.02 11.14
N GLY A 189 -4.75 7.60 10.75
CA GLY A 189 -4.02 8.56 11.56
C GLY A 189 -4.78 9.87 11.79
N MET A 190 -5.54 10.35 10.80
CA MET A 190 -6.36 11.55 10.93
C MET A 190 -7.49 11.39 11.96
N LEU A 191 -7.86 10.16 12.35
CA LEU A 191 -8.79 9.95 13.46
C LEU A 191 -8.30 10.61 14.76
N GLY A 192 -6.99 10.89 14.89
CA GLY A 192 -6.43 11.66 16.00
C GLY A 192 -7.01 13.07 16.18
N PHE A 193 -7.71 13.63 15.18
CA PHE A 193 -8.47 14.89 15.36
C PHE A 193 -9.72 14.74 16.23
N TRP A 194 -10.25 13.52 16.37
CA TRP A 194 -11.46 13.22 17.14
C TRP A 194 -11.20 12.33 18.36
N PHE A 195 -10.15 11.52 18.32
CA PHE A 195 -9.79 10.58 19.38
C PHE A 195 -8.43 10.94 19.98
N LEU A 196 -8.33 10.96 21.31
CA LEU A 196 -7.06 11.19 22.02
C LEU A 196 -6.06 10.05 21.85
N GLU A 197 -6.57 8.82 21.72
CA GLU A 197 -5.80 7.60 21.61
C GLU A 197 -6.35 6.74 20.47
N VAL A 198 -5.56 6.56 19.41
CA VAL A 198 -5.96 5.78 18.21
C VAL A 198 -5.30 4.40 18.15
N SER A 199 -4.41 4.07 19.09
CA SER A 199 -3.59 2.85 19.05
C SER A 199 -4.44 1.58 18.96
N SER A 200 -5.53 1.47 19.73
CA SER A 200 -6.45 0.32 19.68
C SER A 200 -7.16 0.20 18.32
N ILE A 201 -7.53 1.33 17.70
CA ILE A 201 -8.17 1.34 16.37
C ILE A 201 -7.14 0.90 15.32
N VAL A 202 -5.91 1.41 15.41
CA VAL A 202 -4.80 1.01 14.53
C VAL A 202 -4.50 -0.48 14.67
N PHE A 203 -4.48 -1.00 15.89
CA PHE A 203 -4.26 -2.42 16.15
C PHE A 203 -5.37 -3.29 15.57
N ALA A 204 -6.64 -2.93 15.79
CA ALA A 204 -7.79 -3.63 15.21
C ALA A 204 -7.74 -3.63 13.68
N TYR A 205 -7.41 -2.48 13.08
CA TYR A 205 -7.19 -2.37 11.64
C TYR A 205 -6.08 -3.30 11.16
N MET A 206 -4.94 -3.36 11.86
CA MET A 206 -3.83 -4.25 11.50
C MET A 206 -4.24 -5.72 11.54
N LEU A 207 -5.05 -6.13 12.51
CA LEU A 207 -5.56 -7.51 12.60
C LEU A 207 -6.46 -7.84 11.40
N VAL A 208 -7.44 -6.97 11.10
CA VAL A 208 -8.34 -7.14 9.95
C VAL A 208 -7.55 -7.16 8.65
N GLN A 209 -6.60 -6.24 8.47
CA GLN A 209 -5.76 -6.19 7.29
C GLN A 209 -4.89 -7.46 7.17
N TYR A 210 -4.32 -7.96 8.27
CA TYR A 210 -3.51 -9.18 8.26
C TYR A 210 -4.31 -10.40 7.79
N MET A 211 -5.56 -10.52 8.24
CA MET A 211 -6.49 -11.57 7.84
C MET A 211 -6.95 -11.43 6.40
N LEU A 212 -7.47 -10.27 6.03
CA LEU A 212 -8.23 -10.07 4.78
C LEU A 212 -7.38 -9.63 3.59
N SER A 213 -6.08 -9.36 3.78
CA SER A 213 -5.18 -9.02 2.66
C SER A 213 -4.68 -10.22 1.88
N GLY A 214 -4.89 -11.44 2.38
CA GLY A 214 -4.29 -12.66 1.86
C GLY A 214 -2.83 -12.87 2.30
N HIS A 215 -2.31 -12.02 3.18
CA HIS A 215 -0.98 -12.22 3.73
C HIS A 215 -0.87 -13.53 4.55
N MET A 216 -1.95 -13.90 5.20
CA MET A 216 -2.06 -15.08 6.04
C MET A 216 -2.10 -16.37 5.21
N PHE A 217 -2.93 -16.39 4.17
CA PHE A 217 -3.14 -17.50 3.24
C PHE A 217 -3.76 -16.94 1.93
N PRO A 218 -3.64 -17.65 0.79
CA PRO A 218 -4.33 -17.27 -0.44
C PRO A 218 -5.84 -17.12 -0.25
N LEU A 219 -6.41 -15.98 -0.66
CA LEU A 219 -7.84 -15.69 -0.44
C LEU A 219 -8.76 -16.65 -1.20
N ASP A 220 -8.27 -17.33 -2.25
CA ASP A 220 -9.01 -18.39 -2.96
C ASP A 220 -9.38 -19.56 -2.06
N MET A 221 -8.64 -19.78 -0.97
CA MET A 221 -8.98 -20.81 0.02
C MET A 221 -10.29 -20.49 0.77
N LEU A 222 -10.81 -19.25 0.67
CA LEU A 222 -12.09 -18.85 1.24
C LEU A 222 -13.28 -19.06 0.29
N ALA A 223 -13.04 -19.53 -0.95
CA ALA A 223 -14.07 -19.60 -1.99
C ALA A 223 -15.23 -20.54 -1.61
N ASP A 224 -14.92 -21.65 -0.95
CA ASP A 224 -15.89 -22.67 -0.56
C ASP A 224 -16.50 -22.44 0.83
N ILE A 225 -16.18 -21.32 1.48
CA ILE A 225 -16.72 -20.98 2.81
C ILE A 225 -18.02 -20.18 2.62
N PRO A 226 -19.19 -20.74 2.97
CA PRO A 226 -20.47 -20.06 2.81
C PRO A 226 -20.65 -18.96 3.86
N THR A 227 -21.25 -17.84 3.46
CA THR A 227 -21.64 -16.76 4.40
C THR A 227 -23.01 -17.00 5.06
N GLY A 228 -23.73 -18.04 4.64
CA GLY A 228 -25.13 -18.26 4.97
C GLY A 228 -26.11 -17.50 4.05
N ILE A 229 -25.62 -16.62 3.17
CA ILE A 229 -26.42 -15.96 2.14
C ILE A 229 -26.27 -16.73 0.81
N PRO A 230 -27.38 -17.15 0.15
CA PRO A 230 -27.32 -17.87 -1.12
C PRO A 230 -26.53 -17.10 -2.17
N GLY A 231 -25.50 -17.74 -2.74
CA GLY A 231 -24.66 -17.16 -3.80
C GLY A 231 -23.54 -16.24 -3.33
N LEU A 232 -23.33 -16.04 -2.01
CA LEU A 232 -22.24 -15.23 -1.49
C LEU A 232 -21.27 -16.06 -0.64
N SER A 233 -20.05 -16.26 -1.16
CA SER A 233 -18.95 -16.83 -0.39
C SER A 233 -18.19 -15.77 0.39
N VAL A 234 -17.44 -16.20 1.41
CA VAL A 234 -16.54 -15.30 2.16
C VAL A 234 -15.52 -14.67 1.21
N ALA A 235 -14.95 -15.44 0.27
CA ALA A 235 -14.05 -14.89 -0.75
C ALA A 235 -14.73 -13.78 -1.59
N GLY A 236 -15.99 -13.96 -1.99
CA GLY A 236 -16.73 -12.95 -2.76
C GLY A 236 -16.88 -11.62 -2.01
N LEU A 237 -17.09 -11.68 -0.69
CA LEU A 237 -17.14 -10.50 0.16
C LEU A 237 -15.76 -9.83 0.28
N VAL A 238 -14.71 -10.63 0.55
CA VAL A 238 -13.35 -10.11 0.74
C VAL A 238 -12.79 -9.50 -0.54
N ARG A 239 -13.09 -10.06 -1.71
CA ARG A 239 -12.70 -9.54 -3.04
C ARG A 239 -13.24 -8.15 -3.36
N PHE A 240 -14.31 -7.74 -2.69
CA PHE A 240 -14.85 -6.39 -2.82
C PHE A 240 -14.22 -5.39 -1.83
N LEU A 241 -13.58 -5.87 -0.77
CA LEU A 241 -12.94 -5.03 0.24
C LEU A 241 -11.57 -4.52 -0.24
N PRO A 242 -11.08 -3.37 0.28
CA PRO A 242 -9.81 -2.80 -0.15
C PRO A 242 -8.60 -3.66 0.27
N PHE A 243 -8.75 -4.54 1.27
CA PHE A 243 -7.62 -5.25 1.88
C PHE A 243 -6.93 -6.22 0.92
N GLU A 244 -7.69 -6.91 0.08
CA GLU A 244 -7.17 -7.85 -0.92
C GLU A 244 -6.12 -7.20 -1.82
N TYR A 245 -6.40 -5.97 -2.24
CA TYR A 245 -5.54 -5.18 -3.10
C TYR A 245 -4.27 -4.69 -2.41
N THR A 246 -4.10 -4.92 -1.10
CA THR A 246 -2.86 -4.55 -0.39
C THR A 246 -1.81 -5.67 -0.38
N ALA A 247 -2.16 -6.91 -0.75
CA ALA A 247 -1.18 -7.99 -0.82
C ALA A 247 -1.52 -9.11 -1.82
N TYR A 248 -2.72 -9.69 -1.74
CA TYR A 248 -3.12 -10.83 -2.58
C TYR A 248 -3.16 -10.48 -4.06
N PHE A 249 -3.82 -9.37 -4.44
CA PHE A 249 -4.13 -9.12 -5.86
C PHE A 249 -2.87 -9.05 -6.74
N PRO A 250 -1.81 -8.28 -6.41
CA PRO A 250 -0.60 -8.29 -7.23
C PRO A 250 0.05 -9.69 -7.32
N ALA A 251 0.08 -10.44 -6.21
CA ALA A 251 0.61 -11.80 -6.21
C ALA A 251 -0.21 -12.74 -7.11
N ALA A 252 -1.54 -12.61 -7.10
CA ALA A 252 -2.45 -13.38 -7.92
C ALA A 252 -2.32 -13.03 -9.42
N VAL A 253 -2.07 -11.77 -9.76
CA VAL A 253 -1.76 -11.33 -11.13
C VAL A 253 -0.48 -12.01 -11.63
N TRP A 254 0.61 -11.95 -10.85
CA TRP A 254 1.88 -12.57 -11.24
C TRP A 254 1.77 -14.08 -11.43
N LEU A 255 1.01 -14.76 -10.57
CA LEU A 255 0.78 -16.20 -10.66
C LEU A 255 -0.25 -16.60 -11.73
N GLY A 256 -0.81 -15.64 -12.47
CA GLY A 256 -1.85 -15.90 -13.46
C GLY A 256 -3.15 -16.45 -12.87
N LYS A 257 -3.42 -16.21 -11.58
CA LYS A 257 -4.66 -16.66 -10.92
C LYS A 257 -5.84 -15.73 -11.24
N VAL A 258 -5.58 -14.48 -11.60
CA VAL A 258 -6.58 -13.51 -12.06
C VAL A 258 -6.24 -13.06 -13.47
N GLN A 259 -7.12 -13.32 -14.44
CA GLN A 259 -6.89 -13.07 -15.87
C GLN A 259 -8.14 -12.52 -16.58
N GLY A 260 -7.97 -12.05 -17.81
CA GLY A 260 -9.06 -11.66 -18.70
C GLY A 260 -9.96 -10.56 -18.12
N ALA A 261 -11.29 -10.76 -18.18
CA ALA A 261 -12.26 -9.80 -17.68
C ALA A 261 -12.19 -9.58 -16.17
N GLU A 262 -11.81 -10.62 -15.40
CA GLU A 262 -11.66 -10.51 -13.95
C GLU A 262 -10.49 -9.59 -13.58
N LEU A 263 -9.38 -9.68 -14.31
CA LEU A 263 -8.22 -8.80 -14.11
C LEU A 263 -8.59 -7.33 -14.28
N VAL A 264 -9.31 -7.00 -15.36
CA VAL A 264 -9.76 -5.63 -15.62
C VAL A 264 -10.72 -5.16 -14.53
N ARG A 265 -11.67 -6.01 -14.12
CA ARG A 265 -12.61 -5.69 -13.04
C ARG A 265 -11.89 -5.41 -11.73
N SER A 266 -10.97 -6.29 -11.32
CA SER A 266 -10.23 -6.13 -10.07
C SER A 266 -9.35 -4.88 -10.08
N LEU A 267 -8.72 -4.55 -11.21
CA LEU A 267 -7.93 -3.32 -11.35
C LEU A 267 -8.81 -2.06 -11.25
N LEU A 268 -10.02 -2.09 -11.81
CA LEU A 268 -10.98 -1.00 -11.66
C LEU A 268 -11.46 -0.84 -10.22
N VAL A 269 -11.70 -1.94 -9.51
CA VAL A 269 -12.08 -1.92 -8.09
C VAL A 269 -10.93 -1.40 -7.22
N GLU A 270 -9.69 -1.83 -7.47
CA GLU A 270 -8.50 -1.30 -6.80
C GLU A 270 -8.38 0.22 -7.00
N THR A 271 -8.50 0.68 -8.25
CA THR A 271 -8.44 2.09 -8.60
C THR A 271 -9.57 2.88 -7.91
N ALA A 272 -10.79 2.34 -7.90
CA ALA A 272 -11.92 2.95 -7.21
C ALA A 272 -11.65 3.08 -5.70
N TRP A 273 -11.08 2.06 -5.06
CA TRP A 273 -10.70 2.11 -3.64
C TRP A 273 -9.60 3.13 -3.36
N VAL A 274 -8.60 3.27 -4.25
CA VAL A 274 -7.59 4.34 -4.14
C VAL A 274 -8.27 5.71 -4.15
N VAL A 275 -9.20 5.95 -5.08
CA VAL A 275 -9.93 7.23 -5.17
C VAL A 275 -10.79 7.46 -3.93
N VAL A 276 -11.56 6.45 -3.49
CA VAL A 276 -12.40 6.53 -2.30
C VAL A 276 -11.57 6.87 -1.06
N MET A 277 -10.44 6.19 -0.86
CA MET A 277 -9.56 6.43 0.29
C MET A 277 -8.80 7.75 0.18
N ALA A 278 -8.42 8.19 -1.02
CA ALA A 278 -7.85 9.52 -1.22
C ALA A 278 -8.84 10.62 -0.83
N VAL A 279 -10.10 10.49 -1.25
CA VAL A 279 -11.18 11.42 -0.90
C VAL A 279 -11.45 11.37 0.61
N ALA A 280 -11.55 10.18 1.21
CA ALA A 280 -11.75 10.02 2.64
C ALA A 280 -10.61 10.67 3.45
N CYS A 281 -9.36 10.48 3.03
CA CYS A 281 -8.19 11.12 3.65
C CYS A 281 -8.28 12.65 3.59
N ARG A 282 -8.64 13.20 2.42
CA ARG A 282 -8.79 14.65 2.22
C ARG A 282 -9.94 15.24 3.04
N ILE A 283 -11.08 14.54 3.11
CA ILE A 283 -12.22 14.94 3.95
C ILE A 283 -11.84 14.90 5.42
N ALA A 284 -11.18 13.84 5.88
CA ALA A 284 -10.74 13.70 7.27
C ALA A 284 -9.77 14.84 7.65
N TRP A 285 -8.80 15.14 6.80
CA TRP A 285 -7.90 16.28 7.01
C TRP A 285 -8.65 17.61 7.10
N TRP A 286 -9.53 17.90 6.14
CA TRP A 286 -10.27 19.16 6.10
C TRP A 286 -11.23 19.33 7.27
N ARG A 287 -11.99 18.28 7.64
CA ARG A 287 -12.88 18.35 8.81
C ARG A 287 -12.09 18.41 10.12
N GLY A 288 -11.01 17.66 10.21
CA GLY A 288 -10.15 17.60 11.39
C GLY A 288 -9.53 18.95 11.71
N THR A 289 -8.91 19.59 10.71
CA THR A 289 -8.28 20.91 10.84
C THR A 289 -9.26 22.04 11.18
N ARG A 290 -10.52 21.98 10.70
CA ARG A 290 -11.56 22.94 11.10
C ARG A 290 -11.99 22.81 12.56
N ARG A 291 -11.94 21.60 13.10
CA ARG A 291 -12.24 21.33 14.52
C ARG A 291 -11.02 21.60 15.41
N TYR A 292 -9.83 21.59 14.83
CA TYR A 292 -8.57 21.70 15.54
C TYR A 292 -8.37 23.11 16.09
N SER A 293 -8.88 23.35 17.29
CA SER A 293 -8.55 24.51 18.10
C SER A 293 -7.19 24.27 18.74
N ALA A 294 -6.21 25.12 18.43
CA ALA A 294 -4.86 25.06 18.97
C ALA A 294 -4.87 25.29 20.50
N PHE A 295 -5.12 24.23 21.29
CA PHE A 295 -5.11 24.28 22.76
C PHE A 295 -3.84 23.70 23.40
N GLY A 296 -2.89 23.20 22.61
CA GLY A 296 -1.51 23.03 23.10
C GLY A 296 -0.81 24.38 22.99
N GLY A 297 -0.07 24.81 24.02
CA GLY A 297 0.60 26.11 24.10
C GLY A 297 1.62 26.41 22.99
#